data_AF-A0A6I5C8N4-F1
#
_entry.id   AF-A0A6I5C8N4-F1
#
_cell.length_a   1.000
_cell.length_b   1.000
_cell.length_c   1.000
_cell.angle_alpha   90.00
_cell.angle_beta   90.00
_cell.angle_gamma   90.00
#
_symmetry.space_group_name_H-M   'P 1'
#
loop_
_entity.id
_entity.type
_entity.pdbx_description
1 polymer ?
#
loop_
_entity_poly.entity_id
_entity_poly.type
_entity_poly.pdbx_seq_one_letter_code
_entity_poly.pdbx_strand_id
1 'polypeptide(L)'
;MDIDCDGQRTTNCNEDRDPWYQDDTRFHQSDGKPLKAESLPYVVVPSSSSIWNYADSGIKGGGVVAVIYNNKVEYAVVGDTGPNKIIGEASYATAKALGIDPDPETGGADSGVTYILFKNSKASPIESHSAAVTLGDQLAKQFIAAN
;
A
#
# COMPACT_ATOMS: atom_id res chain seq x y z
N MET A 1 5.18 6.44 -8.79
CA MET A 1 4.79 5.29 -7.99
C MET A 1 5.99 4.40 -7.94
N ASP A 2 6.70 4.44 -6.83
CA ASP A 2 7.85 3.59 -6.60
C ASP A 2 7.34 2.26 -6.00
N ILE A 3 8.11 1.19 -6.19
CA ILE A 3 7.71 -0.13 -5.71
C ILE A 3 8.42 -0.43 -4.41
N ASP A 4 7.63 -0.73 -3.39
CA ASP A 4 8.12 -1.16 -2.09
C ASP A 4 8.09 -2.69 -2.02
N CYS A 5 9.25 -3.29 -1.78
CA CYS A 5 9.41 -4.72 -1.59
C CYS A 5 9.72 -5.11 -0.12
N ASP A 6 9.58 -4.17 0.82
CA ASP A 6 9.85 -4.38 2.23
C ASP A 6 8.95 -5.47 2.85
N GLY A 7 9.46 -6.10 3.91
CA GLY A 7 8.79 -7.13 4.68
C GLY A 7 9.32 -8.53 4.45
N GLN A 8 8.43 -9.52 4.42
CA GLN A 8 8.86 -10.92 4.33
C GLN A 8 9.53 -11.23 2.99
N ARG A 9 10.71 -11.86 3.07
CA ARG A 9 11.44 -12.36 1.90
C ARG A 9 10.59 -13.31 1.05
N THR A 10 10.55 -13.04 -0.24
CA THR A 10 9.83 -13.83 -1.26
C THR A 10 10.70 -14.01 -2.51
N THR A 11 10.14 -14.50 -3.61
CA THR A 11 10.93 -14.76 -4.83
C THR A 11 11.27 -13.46 -5.54
N ASN A 12 10.34 -12.50 -5.55
CA ASN A 12 10.48 -11.23 -6.25
C ASN A 12 10.75 -10.04 -5.32
N CYS A 13 10.50 -10.16 -4.01
CA CYS A 13 10.90 -9.17 -3.02
C CYS A 13 11.92 -9.76 -2.05
N ASN A 14 13.18 -9.36 -2.21
CA ASN A 14 14.34 -9.75 -1.41
C ASN A 14 15.54 -8.85 -1.77
N GLU A 15 16.61 -8.98 -1.00
CA GLU A 15 17.87 -8.24 -1.13
C GLU A 15 18.59 -8.40 -2.49
N ASP A 16 18.30 -9.46 -3.24
CA ASP A 16 18.90 -9.69 -4.57
C ASP A 16 18.10 -8.99 -5.69
N ARG A 17 16.88 -8.51 -5.39
CA ARG A 17 15.95 -7.87 -6.35
C ARG A 17 15.73 -6.40 -6.06
N ASP A 18 15.75 -6.02 -4.80
CA ASP A 18 15.52 -4.65 -4.35
C ASP A 18 16.78 -4.13 -3.61
N PRO A 19 17.51 -3.16 -4.20
CA PRO A 19 18.67 -2.54 -3.56
C PRO A 19 18.36 -1.81 -2.25
N TRP A 20 17.09 -1.52 -1.96
CA TRP A 20 16.63 -0.79 -0.78
C TRP A 20 15.86 -1.66 0.21
N TYR A 21 15.79 -2.97 -0.03
CA TYR A 21 15.02 -3.93 0.75
C TYR A 21 15.28 -3.84 2.26
N GLN A 22 14.19 -3.86 3.02
CA GLN A 22 14.15 -4.09 4.47
C GLN A 22 13.31 -5.33 4.78
N ASP A 23 13.74 -6.11 5.79
CA ASP A 23 13.08 -7.35 6.19
C ASP A 23 11.87 -7.15 7.11
N ASP A 24 11.39 -5.91 7.25
CA ASP A 24 10.28 -5.53 8.11
C ASP A 24 9.33 -4.55 7.41
N THR A 25 8.10 -4.44 7.90
CA THR A 25 7.14 -3.40 7.50
C THR A 25 6.59 -2.72 8.73
N ARG A 26 6.18 -1.45 8.63
CA ARG A 26 5.65 -0.72 9.78
C ARG A 26 4.45 -1.38 10.45
N PHE A 27 3.57 -2.02 9.67
CA PHE A 27 2.43 -2.76 10.19
C PHE A 27 2.57 -4.25 9.89
N HIS A 28 2.19 -5.07 10.85
CA HIS A 28 2.37 -6.52 10.79
C HIS A 28 1.05 -7.25 10.59
N GLN A 29 1.16 -8.46 10.04
CA GLN A 29 0.07 -9.41 9.94
C GLN A 29 -0.47 -9.81 11.31
N SER A 30 -1.62 -10.48 11.33
CA SER A 30 -2.21 -10.98 12.58
C SER A 30 -1.32 -11.96 13.35
N ASP A 31 -0.36 -12.61 12.67
CA ASP A 31 0.64 -13.50 13.28
C ASP A 31 1.93 -12.79 13.74
N GLY A 32 1.97 -11.45 13.66
CA GLY A 32 3.09 -10.61 14.07
C GLY A 32 4.24 -10.55 13.05
N LYS A 33 4.14 -11.22 11.90
CA LYS A 33 5.16 -11.12 10.85
C LYS A 33 4.96 -9.87 9.97
N PRO A 34 6.02 -9.38 9.32
CA PRO A 34 5.92 -8.29 8.35
C PRO A 34 4.94 -8.64 7.21
N LEU A 35 4.48 -7.66 6.45
CA LEU A 35 3.65 -7.93 5.27
C LEU A 35 4.47 -8.64 4.18
N LYS A 36 3.77 -9.23 3.20
CA LYS A 36 4.39 -9.88 2.04
C LYS A 36 4.13 -9.05 0.80
N ALA A 37 5.05 -8.15 0.44
CA ALA A 37 4.90 -7.23 -0.68
C ALA A 37 4.56 -7.91 -2.01
N GLU A 38 5.13 -9.09 -2.30
CA GLU A 38 4.86 -9.86 -3.53
C GLU A 38 3.39 -10.33 -3.64
N SER A 39 2.66 -10.49 -2.53
CA SER A 39 1.33 -11.11 -2.50
C SER A 39 0.20 -10.28 -1.90
N LEU A 40 0.52 -9.23 -1.12
CA LEU A 40 -0.46 -8.38 -0.47
C LEU A 40 -0.40 -6.96 -1.05
N PRO A 41 -1.48 -6.47 -1.68
CA PRO A 41 -1.59 -5.08 -2.07
C PRO A 41 -1.58 -4.16 -0.85
N TYR A 42 -0.52 -3.37 -0.71
CA TYR A 42 -0.42 -2.32 0.28
C TYR A 42 0.18 -1.04 -0.33
N VAL A 43 -0.01 0.08 0.37
CA VAL A 43 0.65 1.35 0.08
C VAL A 43 1.50 1.81 1.27
N VAL A 44 2.48 2.65 0.96
CA VAL A 44 3.34 3.31 1.94
C VAL A 44 2.88 4.74 2.12
N VAL A 45 2.80 5.20 3.37
CA VAL A 45 2.51 6.60 3.70
C VAL A 45 3.72 7.25 4.37
N PRO A 46 3.92 8.58 4.28
CA PRO A 46 5.05 9.20 4.96
C PRO A 46 5.05 8.89 6.47
N SER A 47 6.22 8.56 7.01
CA SER A 47 6.42 8.44 8.45
C SER A 47 6.01 9.73 9.17
N SER A 48 5.39 9.58 10.35
CA SER A 48 4.95 10.72 11.16
C SER A 48 6.10 11.69 11.44
N SER A 49 5.86 12.97 11.18
CA SER A 49 6.82 14.05 11.33
C SER A 49 6.12 15.37 11.65
N SER A 50 6.87 16.46 11.77
CA SER A 50 6.31 17.81 11.90
C SER A 50 5.57 18.29 10.64
N ILE A 51 5.76 17.63 9.49
CA ILE A 51 5.08 17.96 8.23
C ILE A 51 3.71 17.31 8.19
N TRP A 52 3.65 16.02 8.54
CA TRP A 52 2.42 15.24 8.49
C TRP A 52 2.47 14.07 9.45
N ASN A 53 1.31 13.79 10.06
CA ASN A 53 1.07 12.62 10.88
C ASN A 53 -0.17 11.90 10.33
N TYR A 54 0.01 10.70 9.81
CA TYR A 54 -1.08 9.93 9.20
C TYR A 54 -2.20 9.63 10.20
N ALA A 55 -1.87 9.42 11.48
CA ALA A 55 -2.83 9.13 12.53
C ALA A 55 -3.83 10.28 12.73
N ASP A 56 -3.34 11.53 12.74
CA ASP A 56 -4.17 12.73 12.91
C ASP A 56 -5.10 12.97 11.71
N SER A 57 -4.78 12.35 10.56
CA SER A 57 -5.61 12.36 9.36
C SER A 57 -6.67 11.25 9.33
N GLY A 58 -6.80 10.47 10.41
CA GLY A 58 -7.69 9.32 10.49
C GLY A 58 -7.18 8.10 9.71
N ILE A 59 -5.90 8.07 9.35
CA ILE A 59 -5.25 6.96 8.66
C ILE A 59 -4.59 6.06 9.71
N LYS A 60 -4.60 4.74 9.47
CA LYS A 60 -4.03 3.75 10.39
C LYS A 60 -3.52 2.54 9.60
N GLY A 61 -2.67 1.73 10.22
CA GLY A 61 -2.28 0.44 9.66
C GLY A 61 -3.49 -0.44 9.38
N GLY A 62 -3.54 -0.99 8.16
CA GLY A 62 -4.70 -1.73 7.65
C GLY A 62 -5.83 -0.84 7.13
N GLY A 63 -5.72 0.49 7.19
CA GLY A 63 -6.68 1.40 6.54
C GLY A 63 -6.75 1.13 5.05
N VAL A 64 -7.94 1.18 4.46
CA VAL A 64 -8.16 0.83 3.05
C VAL A 64 -7.87 2.01 2.15
N VAL A 65 -7.23 1.72 1.02
CA VAL A 65 -6.83 2.69 0.00
C VAL A 65 -7.29 2.18 -1.36
N ALA A 66 -7.95 3.04 -2.15
CA ALA A 66 -8.13 2.78 -3.58
C ALA A 66 -6.94 3.39 -4.32
N VAL A 67 -6.20 2.56 -5.07
CA VAL A 67 -5.12 2.99 -5.95
C VAL A 67 -5.62 2.86 -7.38
N ILE A 68 -5.55 3.96 -8.14
CA ILE A 68 -6.17 4.07 -9.45
C ILE A 68 -5.10 4.37 -10.49
N TYR A 69 -5.06 3.56 -11.55
CA TYR A 69 -4.15 3.74 -12.67
C TYR A 69 -4.75 3.14 -13.94
N ASN A 70 -4.71 3.87 -15.06
CA ASN A 70 -5.19 3.41 -16.37
C ASN A 70 -6.55 2.69 -16.35
N ASN A 71 -7.56 3.34 -15.75
CA ASN A 71 -8.93 2.82 -15.59
C ASN A 71 -9.05 1.52 -14.76
N LYS A 72 -8.02 1.15 -14.02
CA LYS A 72 -8.06 0.07 -13.03
C LYS A 72 -8.07 0.66 -11.64
N VAL A 73 -8.75 -0.03 -10.74
CA VAL A 73 -8.77 0.26 -9.32
C VAL A 73 -8.26 -0.97 -8.59
N GLU A 74 -7.26 -0.79 -7.74
CA GLU A 74 -6.78 -1.80 -6.80
C GLU A 74 -7.10 -1.34 -5.38
N TYR A 75 -7.65 -2.23 -4.55
CA TYR A 75 -7.92 -1.93 -3.15
C TYR A 75 -6.82 -2.54 -2.28
N ALA A 76 -6.01 -1.64 -1.72
CA ALA A 76 -4.85 -1.96 -0.91
C ALA A 76 -5.08 -1.56 0.55
N VAL A 77 -4.17 -1.99 1.43
CA VAL A 77 -4.08 -1.52 2.81
C VAL A 77 -2.94 -0.52 3.00
N VAL A 78 -3.01 0.35 4.01
CA VAL A 78 -1.83 1.06 4.51
C VAL A 78 -0.96 0.04 5.25
N GLY A 79 0.16 -0.32 4.63
CA GLY A 79 1.02 -1.41 5.07
C GLY A 79 2.34 -0.96 5.68
N ASP A 80 2.92 0.12 5.14
CA ASP A 80 4.20 0.63 5.60
C ASP A 80 4.23 2.16 5.76
N THR A 81 5.34 2.65 6.30
CA THR A 81 5.70 4.05 6.34
C THR A 81 7.08 4.31 5.77
N GLY A 82 7.18 5.27 4.86
CA GLY A 82 8.41 5.61 4.15
C GLY A 82 9.01 6.95 4.60
N PRO A 83 9.94 7.52 3.80
CA PRO A 83 10.53 8.83 4.04
C PRO A 83 9.47 9.92 4.29
N ASN A 84 9.73 10.82 5.23
CA ASN A 84 8.73 11.78 5.74
C ASN A 84 8.24 12.86 4.74
N LYS A 85 8.75 12.87 3.51
CA LYS A 85 8.45 13.86 2.47
C LYS A 85 8.07 13.22 1.13
N ILE A 86 8.02 11.89 1.05
CA ILE A 86 7.78 11.15 -0.18
C ILE A 86 6.41 10.46 -0.08
N ILE A 87 5.68 10.48 -1.19
CA ILE A 87 4.40 9.78 -1.35
C ILE A 87 4.45 9.01 -2.66
N GLY A 88 3.54 8.04 -2.79
CA GLY A 88 3.40 7.28 -4.03
C GLY A 88 4.29 6.04 -4.03
N GLU A 89 4.49 5.39 -2.90
CA GLU A 89 5.13 4.07 -2.83
C GLU A 89 4.05 3.01 -2.60
N ALA A 90 4.16 1.86 -3.26
CA ALA A 90 3.20 0.76 -3.12
C ALA A 90 3.85 -0.61 -3.35
N SER A 91 3.25 -1.65 -2.79
CA SER A 91 3.81 -2.99 -2.87
C SER A 91 3.90 -3.53 -4.30
N TYR A 92 4.81 -4.47 -4.50
CA TYR A 92 4.90 -5.28 -5.73
C TYR A 92 3.54 -5.79 -6.20
N ALA A 93 2.72 -6.32 -5.28
CA ALA A 93 1.38 -6.82 -5.59
C ALA A 93 0.43 -5.71 -6.11
N THR A 94 0.48 -4.51 -5.51
CA THR A 94 -0.31 -3.34 -5.96
C THR A 94 0.08 -2.95 -7.39
N ALA A 95 1.38 -2.83 -7.66
CA ALA A 95 1.88 -2.48 -8.99
C ALA A 95 1.46 -3.49 -10.05
N LYS A 96 1.67 -4.78 -9.77
CA LYS A 96 1.30 -5.87 -10.66
C LYS A 96 -0.20 -5.89 -10.95
N ALA A 97 -1.06 -5.67 -9.95
CA ALA A 97 -2.52 -5.62 -10.14
C ALA A 97 -2.97 -4.47 -11.06
N LEU A 98 -2.30 -3.32 -10.96
CA LEU A 98 -2.55 -2.16 -11.81
C LEU A 98 -1.92 -2.33 -13.22
N GLY A 99 -1.05 -3.32 -13.42
CA GLY A 99 -0.29 -3.50 -14.65
C GLY A 99 0.83 -2.47 -14.80
N ILE A 100 1.37 -2.00 -13.67
CA ILE A 100 2.62 -1.26 -13.57
C ILE A 100 3.74 -2.31 -13.43
N ASP A 101 4.91 -2.03 -14.02
CA ASP A 101 6.08 -2.88 -13.85
C ASP A 101 6.43 -2.96 -12.35
N PRO A 102 6.34 -4.14 -11.71
CA PRO A 102 6.51 -4.27 -10.27
C PRO A 102 7.98 -4.44 -9.86
N ASP A 103 8.94 -4.29 -10.79
CA ASP A 103 10.36 -4.33 -10.46
C ASP A 103 10.74 -3.16 -9.52
N PRO A 104 11.34 -3.42 -8.35
CA PRO A 104 11.65 -2.39 -7.37
C PRO A 104 12.84 -1.50 -7.76
N GLU A 105 13.76 -1.98 -8.60
CA GLU A 105 14.90 -1.19 -9.05
C GLU A 105 14.55 -0.30 -10.27
N THR A 106 13.72 -0.82 -11.17
CA THR A 106 13.54 -0.25 -12.51
C THR A 106 12.09 0.00 -12.92
N GLY A 107 11.13 -0.54 -12.18
CA GLY A 107 9.71 -0.46 -12.47
C GLY A 107 9.05 0.81 -11.93
N GLY A 108 7.75 0.71 -11.68
CA GLY A 108 6.96 1.84 -11.19
C GLY A 108 6.34 2.70 -12.30
N ALA A 109 5.86 3.89 -11.91
CA ALA A 109 5.19 4.82 -12.81
C ALA A 109 5.42 6.28 -12.41
N ASP A 110 6.05 7.10 -13.25
CA ASP A 110 6.35 8.51 -12.94
C ASP A 110 5.12 9.36 -12.59
N SER A 111 3.97 9.04 -13.19
CA SER A 111 2.73 9.81 -13.00
C SER A 111 1.47 8.99 -13.32
N GLY A 112 0.30 9.56 -13.05
CA GLY A 112 -0.99 8.97 -13.41
C GLY A 112 -1.59 8.04 -12.36
N VAL A 113 -0.88 7.76 -11.26
CA VAL A 113 -1.40 6.98 -10.13
C VAL A 113 -2.10 7.91 -9.13
N THR A 114 -3.36 7.61 -8.82
CA THR A 114 -4.15 8.33 -7.80
C THR A 114 -4.39 7.45 -6.59
N TYR A 115 -4.23 8.01 -5.39
CA TYR A 115 -4.45 7.32 -4.12
C TYR A 115 -5.62 7.97 -3.38
N ILE A 116 -6.64 7.19 -3.05
CA ILE A 116 -7.77 7.62 -2.22
C ILE A 116 -7.74 6.83 -0.93
N LEU A 117 -7.29 7.47 0.15
CA LEU A 117 -7.24 6.86 1.48
C LEU A 117 -8.56 7.08 2.20
N PHE A 118 -9.24 5.99 2.55
CA PHE A 118 -10.51 6.07 3.28
C PHE A 118 -10.27 6.21 4.77
N LYS A 119 -10.54 7.40 5.30
CA LYS A 119 -10.36 7.73 6.72
C LYS A 119 -11.15 6.79 7.63
N ASN A 120 -10.58 6.50 8.79
CA ASN A 120 -11.15 5.69 9.87
C ASN A 120 -11.51 4.25 9.49
N SER A 121 -11.11 3.76 8.31
CA SER A 121 -11.30 2.38 7.86
C SER A 121 -10.22 1.44 8.42
N LYS A 122 -10.49 0.13 8.38
CA LYS A 122 -9.50 -0.93 8.65
C LYS A 122 -9.96 -2.27 8.07
N ALA A 123 -9.18 -2.83 7.15
CA ALA A 123 -9.28 -4.23 6.77
C ALA A 123 -8.77 -5.11 7.93
N SER A 124 -9.49 -6.20 8.23
CA SER A 124 -9.14 -7.11 9.31
C SER A 124 -9.36 -8.57 8.90
N PRO A 125 -8.32 -9.43 8.95
CA PRO A 125 -6.93 -9.07 9.27
C PRO A 125 -6.27 -8.25 8.14
N ILE A 126 -5.15 -7.56 8.42
CA ILE A 126 -4.51 -6.66 7.45
C ILE A 126 -4.02 -7.40 6.20
N GLU A 127 -3.58 -8.64 6.36
CA GLU A 127 -3.14 -9.52 5.29
C GLU A 127 -4.27 -10.12 4.44
N SER A 128 -5.53 -9.83 4.76
CA SER A 128 -6.66 -10.27 3.97
C SER A 128 -6.95 -9.29 2.84
N HIS A 129 -6.41 -9.58 1.66
CA HIS A 129 -6.72 -8.80 0.44
C HIS A 129 -8.23 -8.77 0.15
N SER A 130 -8.94 -9.88 0.36
CA SER A 130 -10.40 -9.92 0.18
C SER A 130 -11.16 -9.00 1.16
N ALA A 131 -10.64 -8.81 2.37
CA ALA A 131 -11.20 -7.84 3.32
C ALA A 131 -10.96 -6.40 2.84
N ALA A 132 -9.78 -6.10 2.30
CA ALA A 132 -9.47 -4.80 1.71
C ALA A 132 -10.37 -4.51 0.50
N VAL A 133 -10.56 -5.47 -0.40
CA VAL A 133 -11.47 -5.36 -1.55
C VAL A 133 -12.91 -5.14 -1.14
N THR A 134 -13.42 -5.96 -0.21
CA THR A 134 -14.82 -5.86 0.25
C THR A 134 -15.10 -4.50 0.89
N LEU A 135 -14.23 -4.06 1.79
CA LEU A 135 -14.40 -2.79 2.47
C LEU A 135 -14.13 -1.60 1.52
N GLY A 136 -13.15 -1.73 0.63
CA GLY A 136 -12.81 -0.71 -0.37
C GLY A 136 -13.95 -0.45 -1.34
N ASP A 137 -14.59 -1.49 -1.88
CA ASP A 137 -15.74 -1.37 -2.76
C ASP A 137 -16.92 -0.66 -2.05
N GLN A 138 -17.19 -1.03 -0.79
CA GLN A 138 -18.21 -0.36 0.02
C GLN A 138 -17.89 1.14 0.20
N LEU A 139 -16.65 1.48 0.55
CA LEU A 139 -16.23 2.85 0.83
C LEU A 139 -16.17 3.70 -0.44
N ALA A 140 -15.76 3.13 -1.57
CA ALA A 140 -15.78 3.80 -2.87
C ALA A 140 -17.21 4.16 -3.30
N LYS A 141 -18.17 3.22 -3.14
CA LYS A 141 -19.59 3.50 -3.40
C LYS A 141 -20.13 4.61 -2.52
N GLN A 142 -19.78 4.61 -1.23
CA GLN A 142 -20.17 5.68 -0.30
C GLN A 142 -19.55 7.04 -0.69
N PHE A 143 -18.28 7.03 -1.08
CA PHE A 143 -17.57 8.24 -1.53
C PHE A 143 -18.24 8.86 -2.77
N ILE A 144 -18.59 8.03 -3.76
CA ILE A 144 -19.30 8.48 -4.96
C ILE A 144 -20.72 8.95 -4.63
N ALA A 145 -21.44 8.29 -3.72
CA ALA A 145 -22.79 8.71 -3.35
C ALA A 145 -22.83 10.05 -2.57
N ALA A 146 -21.70 10.46 -1.99
CA ALA A 146 -21.58 11.66 -1.18
C ALA A 146 -21.03 12.89 -1.93
N ASN A 147 -20.68 12.75 -3.22
CA ASN A 147 -20.11 13.81 -4.06
C ASN A 147 -20.73 13.83 -5.46
#